data_AF-A0A1A9J5Z0-F1
#
_entry.id   AF-A0A1A9J5Z0-F1
#
_cell.length_a   1.000
_cell.length_b   1.000
_cell.length_c   1.000
_cell.angle_alpha   90.00
_cell.angle_beta   90.00
_cell.angle_gamma   90.00
#
_symmetry.space_group_name_H-M   'P 1'
#
loop_
_entity.id
_entity.type
_entity.pdbx_description
1 polymer ?
#
loop_
_entity_poly.entity_id
_entity_poly.type
_entity_poly.pdbx_seq_one_letter_code
_entity_poly.pdbx_strand_id
1 'polypeptide(L)'
;MKFTMSDGRANNPRFDERLSFTPEPGGPVDYASTADGPVQYVEVVDGQGTLGYLWFQDASDAADFIPRADRGVEGMKAGVEWGRRLRAHKESGLTPSRAVAELSAETAVPAGHVAPGGPSEAASDSALRALARGR
;
A
#
# COMPACT_ATOMS: atom_id res chain seq x y z
N MET A 1 -50.16 31.16 1.27
CA MET A 1 -49.27 30.02 0.94
C MET A 1 -47.85 30.55 0.76
N LYS A 2 -46.96 30.34 1.73
CA LYS A 2 -45.49 30.39 1.57
C LYS A 2 -44.91 29.45 2.63
N PHE A 3 -44.52 28.26 2.19
CA PHE A 3 -43.72 27.32 2.98
C PHE A 3 -42.28 27.77 2.90
N THR A 4 -41.68 28.17 4.02
CA THR A 4 -40.23 28.29 4.13
C THR A 4 -39.71 26.94 4.59
N MET A 5 -39.05 26.22 3.67
CA MET A 5 -38.28 25.02 4.00
C MET A 5 -37.09 25.45 4.87
N SER A 6 -37.06 25.00 6.11
CA SER A 6 -35.86 25.04 6.95
C SER A 6 -34.83 24.06 6.37
N ASP A 7 -33.71 24.59 5.88
CA ASP A 7 -32.53 23.83 5.47
C ASP A 7 -31.87 23.25 6.74
N GLY A 8 -32.26 22.04 7.10
CA GLY A 8 -31.64 21.26 8.16
C GLY A 8 -30.34 20.63 7.69
N ARG A 9 -29.31 21.44 7.37
CA ARG A 9 -27.94 20.95 7.36
C ARG A 9 -27.41 20.99 8.78
N ALA A 10 -27.41 19.83 9.43
CA ALA A 10 -26.69 19.62 10.69
C ALA A 10 -25.21 19.96 10.46
N ASN A 11 -24.81 21.15 10.88
CA ASN A 11 -23.44 21.62 10.87
C ASN A 11 -22.72 20.80 11.95
N ASN A 12 -22.03 19.73 11.56
CA ASN A 12 -21.26 18.89 12.48
C ASN A 12 -19.83 19.44 12.57
N PRO A 13 -19.47 20.17 13.65
CA PRO A 13 -18.16 20.83 13.78
C PRO A 13 -16.99 19.85 14.00
N ARG A 14 -17.23 18.54 13.99
CA ARG A 14 -16.20 17.50 14.28
C ARG A 14 -15.15 17.29 13.17
N PHE A 15 -15.28 17.92 12.00
CA PHE A 15 -14.34 17.75 10.89
C PHE A 15 -13.28 18.85 10.78
N ASP A 16 -13.34 19.90 11.60
CA ASP A 16 -12.36 21.01 11.61
C ASP A 16 -11.15 20.75 12.52
N GLU A 17 -11.14 19.65 13.28
CA GLU A 17 -9.95 19.27 14.03
C GLU A 17 -8.92 18.69 13.06
N ARG A 18 -7.81 19.42 12.86
CA ARG A 18 -6.58 18.84 12.28
C ARG A 18 -6.25 17.61 13.11
N LEU A 19 -6.64 16.44 12.61
CA LEU A 19 -6.28 15.13 13.17
C LEU A 19 -4.76 15.06 13.19
N SER A 20 -4.19 15.47 14.32
CA SER A 20 -2.78 15.37 14.58
C SER A 20 -2.59 13.95 15.07
N PHE A 21 -2.34 13.03 14.14
CA PHE A 21 -1.86 11.69 14.47
C PHE A 21 -0.51 11.87 15.17
N THR A 22 -0.54 11.97 16.49
CA THR A 22 0.65 11.75 17.30
C THR A 22 0.69 10.23 17.47
N PRO A 23 1.61 9.51 16.81
CA PRO A 23 1.72 8.08 17.03
C PRO A 23 2.09 7.88 18.49
N GLU A 24 1.20 7.24 19.26
CA GLU A 24 1.52 6.76 20.59
C GLU A 24 2.72 5.79 20.46
N PRO A 25 3.78 5.93 21.27
CA PRO A 25 4.87 4.96 21.26
C PRO A 25 4.29 3.58 21.63
N GLY A 26 4.37 2.63 20.69
CA GLY A 26 3.78 1.29 20.83
C GLY A 26 2.76 0.91 19.75
N GLY A 27 2.55 1.75 18.72
CA GLY A 27 1.81 1.35 17.52
C GLY A 27 2.45 0.15 16.79
N PRO A 28 1.71 -0.51 15.89
CA PRO A 28 2.25 -1.49 14.93
C PRO A 28 3.61 -1.10 14.36
N VAL A 29 4.57 -2.03 14.33
CA VAL A 29 5.83 -1.80 13.63
C VAL A 29 5.58 -2.04 12.15
N ASP A 30 5.42 -0.95 11.38
CA ASP A 30 5.28 -0.97 9.94
C ASP A 30 6.55 -0.42 9.27
N TYR A 31 6.78 -0.79 8.02
CA TYR A 31 7.74 -0.07 7.18
C TYR A 31 7.19 1.31 6.83
N ALA A 32 8.07 2.23 6.45
CA ALA A 32 7.64 3.52 5.92
C ALA A 32 6.82 3.31 4.62
N SER A 33 5.72 4.06 4.48
CA SER A 33 4.82 4.00 3.31
C SER A 33 5.22 4.96 2.18
N THR A 34 6.34 5.66 2.36
CA THR A 34 6.95 6.58 1.40
C THR A 34 8.45 6.41 1.42
N ALA A 35 9.11 6.73 0.31
CA ALA A 35 10.56 6.63 0.17
C ALA A 35 11.11 7.82 -0.60
N ASP A 36 12.32 8.23 -0.23
CA ASP A 36 13.05 9.27 -0.95
C ASP A 36 13.94 8.62 -2.01
N GLY A 37 13.68 8.91 -3.28
CA GLY A 37 14.47 8.42 -4.41
C GLY A 37 13.94 7.14 -5.05
N PRO A 38 14.79 6.44 -5.82
CA PRO A 38 14.38 5.27 -6.60
C PRO A 38 13.95 4.09 -5.72
N VAL A 39 12.84 3.46 -6.07
CA VAL A 39 12.29 2.29 -5.37
C VAL A 39 12.39 1.05 -6.25
N GLN A 40 12.64 -0.10 -5.63
CA GLN A 40 12.55 -1.40 -6.30
C GLN A 40 11.13 -1.94 -6.15
N TYR A 41 10.63 -2.66 -7.14
CA TYR A 41 9.30 -3.25 -7.08
C TYR A 41 9.21 -4.57 -7.84
N VAL A 42 8.29 -5.42 -7.41
CA VAL A 42 7.90 -6.65 -8.10
C VAL A 42 6.41 -6.63 -8.40
N GLU A 43 6.00 -7.28 -9.49
CA GLU A 43 4.58 -7.42 -9.82
C GLU A 43 3.97 -8.54 -9.00
N VAL A 44 2.78 -8.32 -8.45
CA VAL A 44 1.95 -9.37 -7.86
C VAL A 44 0.84 -9.70 -8.83
N VAL A 45 0.68 -10.98 -9.17
CA VAL A 45 -0.23 -11.46 -10.21
C VAL A 45 -1.18 -12.54 -9.69
N ASP A 46 -2.35 -12.63 -10.33
CA ASP A 46 -3.29 -13.75 -10.22
C ASP A 46 -3.58 -14.36 -11.61
N GLY A 47 -4.56 -15.27 -11.69
CA GLY A 47 -4.98 -15.89 -12.95
C GLY A 47 -5.63 -14.92 -13.96
N GLN A 48 -5.78 -13.64 -13.62
CA GLN A 48 -6.41 -12.59 -14.43
C GLN A 48 -5.45 -11.41 -14.69
N GLY A 49 -4.20 -11.49 -14.23
CA GLY A 49 -3.13 -10.51 -14.50
C GLY A 49 -2.57 -9.85 -13.23
N THR A 50 -1.90 -8.71 -13.40
CA THR A 50 -1.26 -7.97 -12.31
C THR A 50 -2.30 -7.35 -11.38
N LEU A 51 -2.26 -7.71 -10.10
CA LEU A 51 -3.06 -7.16 -9.00
C LEU A 51 -2.52 -5.81 -8.50
N GLY A 52 -1.20 -5.64 -8.54
CA GLY A 52 -0.50 -4.51 -7.97
C GLY A 52 1.00 -4.71 -7.96
N TYR A 53 1.68 -3.83 -7.24
CA TYR A 53 3.13 -3.80 -7.11
C TYR A 53 3.53 -3.83 -5.64
N LEU A 54 4.35 -4.79 -5.27
CA LEU A 54 5.03 -4.81 -3.97
C LEU A 54 6.35 -4.09 -4.14
N TRP A 55 6.58 -3.01 -3.39
CA TRP A 55 7.77 -2.18 -3.56
C TRP A 55 8.52 -1.99 -2.25
N PHE A 56 9.80 -1.67 -2.35
CA PHE A 56 10.70 -1.52 -1.22
C PHE A 56 11.88 -0.58 -1.50
N GLN A 57 12.42 -0.02 -0.42
CA GLN A 57 13.67 0.73 -0.38
C GLN A 57 14.31 0.60 1.01
N ASP A 58 15.49 -0.02 1.09
CA ASP A 58 16.20 -0.20 2.37
C ASP A 58 16.67 1.13 2.98
N ALA A 59 17.07 2.10 2.14
CA ALA A 59 17.62 3.38 2.61
C ALA A 59 16.62 4.20 3.45
N SER A 60 15.31 4.05 3.20
CA SER A 60 14.24 4.70 3.96
C SER A 60 13.48 3.72 4.84
N ASP A 61 13.93 2.47 4.96
CA ASP A 61 13.21 1.41 5.67
C ASP A 61 11.73 1.33 5.24
N ALA A 62 11.52 1.42 3.92
CA ALA A 62 10.23 1.61 3.30
C ALA A 62 9.83 0.39 2.47
N ALA A 63 8.58 -0.04 2.63
CA ALA A 63 7.96 -1.06 1.79
C ALA A 63 6.44 -0.99 1.93
N ASP A 64 5.74 -1.13 0.82
CA ASP A 64 4.28 -1.15 0.80
C ASP A 64 3.77 -1.85 -0.46
N PHE A 65 2.47 -2.05 -0.53
CA PHE A 65 1.78 -2.57 -1.70
C PHE A 65 0.95 -1.46 -2.37
N ILE A 66 1.12 -1.30 -3.68
CA ILE A 66 0.30 -0.38 -4.48
C ILE A 66 -0.63 -1.21 -5.37
N PRO A 67 -1.95 -1.22 -5.11
CA PRO A 67 -2.91 -1.91 -5.97
C PRO A 67 -3.00 -1.22 -7.33
N ARG A 68 -3.16 -2.01 -8.38
CA ARG A 68 -3.53 -1.47 -9.69
C ARG A 68 -4.99 -1.03 -9.71
N ALA A 69 -5.24 0.14 -10.31
CA ALA A 69 -6.56 0.75 -10.32
C ALA A 69 -7.60 -0.07 -11.11
N ASP A 70 -7.18 -0.73 -12.19
CA ASP A 70 -8.04 -1.57 -13.04
C ASP A 70 -8.47 -2.89 -12.38
N ARG A 71 -7.90 -3.24 -11.22
CA ARG A 71 -8.20 -4.46 -10.48
C ARG A 71 -9.26 -4.29 -9.39
N GLY A 72 -9.63 -3.06 -9.09
CA GLY A 72 -10.70 -2.74 -8.13
C GLY A 72 -10.57 -3.49 -6.81
N VAL A 73 -11.63 -4.20 -6.42
CA VAL A 73 -11.73 -4.89 -5.12
C VAL A 73 -10.65 -5.96 -4.94
N GLU A 74 -10.25 -6.68 -5.98
CA GLU A 74 -9.24 -7.74 -5.86
C GLU A 74 -7.84 -7.16 -5.62
N GLY A 75 -7.50 -6.05 -6.27
CA GLY A 75 -6.28 -5.30 -5.96
C GLY A 75 -6.27 -4.80 -4.51
N MET A 76 -7.40 -4.29 -4.02
CA MET A 76 -7.52 -3.82 -2.63
C MET A 76 -7.38 -4.96 -1.61
N LYS A 77 -7.98 -6.12 -1.86
CA LYS A 77 -7.82 -7.32 -1.01
C LYS A 77 -6.38 -7.77 -0.97
N ALA A 78 -5.70 -7.78 -2.12
CA ALA A 78 -4.28 -8.09 -2.20
C ALA A 78 -3.47 -7.11 -1.35
N GLY A 79 -3.74 -5.81 -1.42
CA GLY A 79 -3.04 -4.81 -0.61
C GLY A 79 -3.16 -5.03 0.89
N VAL A 80 -4.34 -5.42 1.38
CA VAL A 80 -4.52 -5.76 2.80
C VAL A 80 -3.65 -6.95 3.21
N GLU A 81 -3.63 -8.00 2.38
CA GLU A 81 -2.87 -9.22 2.70
C GLU A 81 -1.36 -9.00 2.62
N TRP A 82 -0.87 -8.36 1.56
CA TRP A 82 0.56 -8.07 1.40
C TRP A 82 1.07 -7.09 2.46
N GLY A 83 0.27 -6.07 2.84
CA GLY A 83 0.62 -5.18 3.95
C GLY A 83 0.77 -5.93 5.28
N ARG A 84 -0.16 -6.85 5.60
CA ARG A 84 -0.05 -7.70 6.80
C ARG A 84 1.21 -8.57 6.81
N ARG A 85 1.57 -9.12 5.65
CA ARG A 85 2.77 -9.95 5.49
C ARG A 85 4.05 -9.15 5.65
N LEU A 86 4.14 -7.97 5.05
CA LEU A 86 5.26 -7.05 5.23
C LEU A 86 5.42 -6.71 6.72
N ARG A 87 4.32 -6.37 7.39
CA ARG A 87 4.32 -6.09 8.83
C ARG A 87 4.86 -7.26 9.66
N ALA A 88 4.47 -8.50 9.38
CA ALA A 88 5.00 -9.67 10.09
C ALA A 88 6.53 -9.81 9.93
N HIS A 89 7.07 -9.48 8.76
CA HIS A 89 8.51 -9.47 8.51
C HIS A 89 9.21 -8.30 9.22
N LYS A 90 8.54 -7.14 9.27
CA LYS A 90 9.03 -5.97 10.00
C LYS A 90 9.11 -6.23 11.51
N GLU A 91 8.09 -6.86 12.08
CA GLU A 91 8.05 -7.30 13.48
C GLU A 91 9.19 -8.31 13.78
N SER A 92 9.63 -9.06 12.77
CA SER A 92 10.79 -9.98 12.85
C SER A 92 12.14 -9.29 12.64
N GLY A 93 12.17 -7.97 12.41
CA GLY A 93 13.38 -7.17 12.25
C GLY A 93 14.06 -7.31 10.88
N LEU A 94 13.33 -7.77 9.86
CA LEU A 94 13.87 -7.88 8.51
C LEU A 94 13.97 -6.51 7.83
N THR A 95 14.92 -6.38 6.91
CA THR A 95 14.99 -5.22 6.01
C THR A 95 13.91 -5.34 4.93
N PRO A 96 13.45 -4.22 4.35
CA PRO A 96 12.50 -4.23 3.24
C PRO A 96 12.89 -5.20 2.11
N SER A 97 14.14 -5.15 1.64
CA SER A 97 14.64 -6.02 0.57
C SER A 97 14.58 -7.50 0.91
N ARG A 98 14.95 -7.86 2.15
CA ARG A 98 14.93 -9.24 2.61
C ARG A 98 13.50 -9.74 2.81
N ALA A 99 12.63 -8.90 3.37
CA ALA A 99 11.21 -9.23 3.50
C ALA A 99 10.57 -9.50 2.14
N VAL A 100 10.80 -8.64 1.14
CA VAL A 100 10.27 -8.85 -0.21
C VAL A 100 10.87 -10.08 -0.87
N ALA A 101 12.17 -10.36 -0.68
CA ALA A 101 12.80 -11.56 -1.23
C ALA A 101 12.21 -12.86 -0.64
N GLU A 102 12.00 -12.91 0.67
CA GLU A 102 11.38 -14.07 1.35
C GLU A 102 9.91 -14.22 0.91
N LEU A 103 9.16 -13.12 0.88
CA LEU A 103 7.78 -13.09 0.39
C LEU A 103 7.63 -13.48 -1.08
N SER A 104 8.62 -13.18 -1.92
CA SER A 104 8.61 -13.55 -3.34
C SER A 104 8.79 -15.05 -3.57
N ALA A 105 9.31 -15.78 -2.58
CA ALA A 105 9.41 -17.24 -2.62
C ALA A 105 8.09 -17.93 -2.23
N GLU A 106 7.11 -17.17 -1.73
CA GLU A 106 5.83 -17.69 -1.24
C GLU A 106 4.68 -17.43 -2.21
N THR A 107 3.62 -18.23 -2.10
CA THR A 107 2.33 -17.97 -2.76
C THR A 107 1.31 -17.46 -1.74
N ALA A 108 0.62 -16.37 -2.06
CA ALA A 108 -0.39 -15.76 -1.22
C ALA A 108 -1.80 -16.01 -1.78
N VAL A 109 -2.38 -17.20 -1.61
CA VAL A 109 -3.76 -17.43 -2.08
C VAL A 109 -4.78 -16.79 -1.11
N PRO A 110 -5.75 -15.97 -1.56
CA PRO A 110 -6.08 -15.55 -2.93
C PRO A 110 -5.45 -14.22 -3.38
N ALA A 111 -4.60 -13.59 -2.56
CA ALA A 111 -3.92 -12.32 -2.83
C ALA A 111 -2.84 -12.34 -3.95
N GLY A 112 -2.66 -13.46 -4.65
CA GLY A 112 -1.74 -13.63 -5.77
C GLY A 112 -0.37 -14.17 -5.38
N HIS A 113 0.59 -14.06 -6.29
CA HIS A 113 1.99 -14.39 -6.06
C HIS A 113 2.86 -13.38 -6.80
N VAL A 114 4.13 -13.28 -6.39
CA VAL A 114 5.09 -12.44 -7.10
C VAL A 114 5.39 -13.06 -8.48
N ALA A 115 5.33 -12.24 -9.52
CA ALA A 115 5.65 -12.66 -10.88
C ALA A 115 7.14 -13.01 -11.00
N PRO A 116 7.50 -14.01 -11.83
CA PRO A 116 8.91 -14.31 -12.11
C PRO A 116 9.57 -13.14 -12.85
N GLY A 117 10.85 -12.87 -12.56
CA GLY A 117 11.63 -11.83 -13.24
C GLY A 117 12.48 -10.95 -12.32
N GLY A 118 12.30 -11.07 -11.01
CA GLY A 118 13.03 -10.26 -10.04
C GLY A 118 12.55 -8.80 -10.00
N PRO A 119 13.16 -7.97 -9.12
CA PRO A 119 12.74 -6.57 -8.96
C PRO A 119 13.07 -5.71 -10.18
N SER A 120 12.15 -4.82 -10.52
CA SER A 120 12.35 -3.68 -11.42
C SER A 120 12.51 -2.40 -10.62
N GLU A 121 13.03 -1.34 -11.24
CA GLU A 121 13.23 -0.04 -10.59
C GLU A 121 12.23 1.00 -11.10
N ALA A 122 11.67 1.79 -10.19
CA ALA A 122 10.94 3.02 -10.49
C ALA A 122 11.70 4.22 -9.91
N ALA A 123 11.63 5.37 -10.59
CA ALA A 123 12.34 6.58 -10.18
C ALA A 123 11.92 7.13 -8.80
N SER A 124 10.73 6.77 -8.33
CA SER A 124 10.18 7.11 -7.01
C SER A 124 8.92 6.29 -6.71
N ASP A 125 8.48 6.27 -5.44
CA ASP A 125 7.18 5.71 -5.06
C ASP A 125 6.03 6.38 -5.83
N SER A 126 6.13 7.70 -6.04
CA SER A 126 5.14 8.48 -6.80
C SER A 126 5.08 8.07 -8.28
N ALA A 127 6.22 7.75 -8.90
CA ALA A 127 6.25 7.22 -10.26
C ALA A 127 5.60 5.84 -10.34
N LEU A 128 5.83 4.99 -9.33
CA LEU A 128 5.19 3.68 -9.25
C LEU A 128 3.67 3.78 -9.02
N ARG A 129 3.22 4.72 -8.18
CA ARG A 129 1.78 5.03 -7.99
C ARG A 129 1.13 5.51 -9.30
N ALA A 130 1.85 6.27 -10.12
CA ALA A 130 1.38 6.67 -11.44
C ALA A 130 1.27 5.47 -12.39
N LEU A 131 2.25 4.56 -12.39
CA LEU A 131 2.20 3.31 -13.15
C LEU A 131 0.95 2.47 -12.78
N ALA A 132 0.67 2.34 -11.48
CA ALA A 132 -0.46 1.57 -10.98
C ALA A 132 -1.84 2.13 -11.34
N ARG A 133 -1.93 3.41 -11.68
CA ARG A 133 -3.19 4.05 -12.10
C ARG A 133 -3.53 3.79 -13.58
N GLY A 134 -2.62 3.20 -14.34
CA GLY A 134 -2.73 3.11 -15.80
C GLY A 134 -2.24 4.42 -16.43
N ARG A 135 -1.25 4.31 -17.31
CA ARG A 135 -0.73 5.44 -18.10
C ARG A 135 -1.59 5.65 -19.33
#